data_AF-A0A351GEH5-F1
#
_entry.id   AF-A0A351GEH5-F1
#
_cell.length_a   1.000
_cell.length_b   1.000
_cell.length_c   1.000
_cell.angle_alpha   90.00
_cell.angle_beta   90.00
_cell.angle_gamma   90.00
#
_symmetry.space_group_name_H-M   'P 1'
#
loop_
_entity.id
_entity.type
_entity.pdbx_description
1 polymer ?
#
loop_
_entity_poly.entity_id
_entity_poly.type
_entity_poly.pdbx_seq_one_letter_code
_entity_poly.pdbx_strand_id
1 'polypeptide(L)'
;GGLEVASDRLLKLIDKGVSVEQVARVTRNFTETGIMVHSYLMYGYPTQTVQETIDSLEMVRQLFQAEVIQSGFWHQFALTAHSPVGLNPDAYGITPHLEKITFANNDVQFTDSTGIDHSQFSFGLKKSLYNYMHGICFDTPLREWFDFDTPAPSIDPEYIAHCLDDETTHLPRATDKLIWINALPRVTQEEDFVTVTFHTKKASETIELDTDLGLWLAEWLEEMHYSTEETITFKQFKTSFEEEYDDIETLWDSEVMDIVREMGLLVL
;
A
#
# COMPACT_ATOMS: atom_id res chain seq x y z
N GLY A 1 3.10 -2.19 -6.17
CA GLY A 1 3.60 -1.18 -7.13
C GLY A 1 4.77 -0.43 -6.50
N GLY A 2 5.75 0.03 -7.27
CA GLY A 2 6.90 0.77 -6.73
C GLY A 2 6.53 2.18 -6.25
N LEU A 3 7.13 2.61 -5.13
CA LEU A 3 7.10 3.98 -4.61
C LEU A 3 8.02 4.87 -5.48
N GLU A 4 7.63 5.09 -6.74
CA GLU A 4 8.50 5.79 -7.69
C GLU A 4 8.60 7.27 -7.38
N VAL A 5 7.53 7.92 -6.92
CA VAL A 5 7.60 9.31 -6.48
C VAL A 5 6.64 9.48 -5.31
N ALA A 6 7.13 9.98 -4.18
CA ALA A 6 6.30 10.22 -3.00
C ALA A 6 5.66 11.62 -3.03
N SER A 7 5.04 11.94 -4.18
CA SER A 7 4.19 13.12 -4.42
C SER A 7 2.91 12.65 -5.10
N ASP A 8 1.75 12.93 -4.51
CA ASP A 8 0.44 12.55 -5.05
C ASP A 8 0.19 13.13 -6.45
N ARG A 9 0.72 14.32 -6.75
CA ARG A 9 0.63 14.91 -8.09
C ARG A 9 1.40 14.07 -9.09
N LEU A 10 2.61 13.64 -8.74
CA LEU A 10 3.46 12.84 -9.62
C LEU A 10 2.94 11.40 -9.74
N LEU A 11 2.38 10.81 -8.67
CA LEU A 11 1.68 9.53 -8.74
C LEU A 11 0.46 9.58 -9.67
N LYS A 12 -0.31 10.68 -9.66
CA LYS A 12 -1.40 10.92 -10.62
C LYS A 12 -0.87 11.10 -12.05
N LEU A 13 0.25 11.79 -12.23
CA LEU A 13 0.88 11.99 -13.54
C LEU A 13 1.44 10.69 -14.14
N ILE A 14 1.84 9.74 -13.28
CA ILE A 14 2.33 8.41 -13.65
C ILE A 14 1.16 7.40 -13.86
N ASP A 15 -0.08 7.78 -13.51
CA ASP A 15 -1.31 6.96 -13.64
C ASP A 15 -1.21 5.59 -12.94
N LYS A 16 -0.58 5.57 -11.76
CA LYS A 16 -0.28 4.30 -11.06
C LYS A 16 -1.42 3.74 -10.22
N GLY A 17 -2.47 4.52 -9.98
CA GLY A 17 -3.66 4.09 -9.23
C GLY A 17 -3.39 3.69 -7.77
N VAL A 18 -2.30 4.16 -7.15
CA VAL A 18 -1.96 3.87 -5.74
C VAL A 18 -1.68 5.16 -4.96
N SER A 19 -2.12 5.21 -3.70
CA SER A 19 -1.81 6.29 -2.75
C SER A 19 -0.61 5.94 -1.87
N VAL A 20 0.01 6.94 -1.22
CA VAL A 20 1.10 6.71 -0.25
C VAL A 20 0.62 5.89 0.94
N GLU A 21 -0.58 6.16 1.45
CA GLU A 21 -1.22 5.39 2.52
C GLU A 21 -1.33 3.90 2.18
N GLN A 22 -1.83 3.58 0.98
CA GLN A 22 -1.92 2.20 0.49
C GLN A 22 -0.54 1.55 0.41
N VAL A 23 0.47 2.28 -0.06
CA VAL A 23 1.84 1.76 -0.11
C VAL A 23 2.32 1.44 1.30
N ALA A 24 2.20 2.37 2.26
CA ALA A 24 2.64 2.16 3.64
C ALA A 24 2.01 0.88 4.25
N ARG A 25 0.69 0.75 4.15
CA ARG A 25 -0.07 -0.41 4.66
C ARG A 25 0.33 -1.73 3.99
N VAL A 26 0.44 -1.73 2.66
CA VAL A 26 0.88 -2.94 1.92
C VAL A 26 2.30 -3.34 2.32
N THR A 27 3.20 -2.37 2.46
CA THR A 27 4.59 -2.64 2.86
C THR A 27 4.71 -3.13 4.31
N ARG A 28 3.87 -2.62 5.22
CA ARG A 28 3.72 -3.15 6.58
C ARG A 28 3.30 -4.63 6.55
N ASN A 29 2.21 -4.94 5.84
CA ASN A 29 1.69 -6.32 5.76
C ASN A 29 2.72 -7.31 5.18
N PHE A 30 3.51 -6.90 4.18
CA PHE A 30 4.63 -7.71 3.70
C PHE A 30 5.69 -7.91 4.78
N THR A 31 6.10 -6.83 5.45
CA THR A 31 7.14 -6.87 6.48
C THR A 31 6.73 -7.76 7.66
N GLU A 32 5.51 -7.62 8.18
CA GLU A 32 4.97 -8.41 9.30
C GLU A 32 4.89 -9.90 8.99
N THR A 33 4.71 -10.26 7.72
CA THR A 33 4.72 -11.66 7.26
C THR A 33 6.12 -12.19 6.92
N GLY A 34 7.18 -11.40 7.19
CA GLY A 34 8.57 -11.76 6.94
C GLY A 34 9.01 -11.62 5.48
N ILE A 35 8.24 -10.93 4.64
CA ILE A 35 8.58 -10.63 3.25
C ILE A 35 9.25 -9.25 3.20
N MET A 36 10.53 -9.24 2.81
CA MET A 36 11.27 -7.99 2.66
C MET A 36 10.80 -7.18 1.44
N VAL A 37 10.68 -5.88 1.63
CA VAL A 37 10.31 -4.89 0.62
C VAL A 37 11.56 -4.12 0.17
N HIS A 38 11.74 -4.04 -1.15
CA HIS A 38 12.71 -3.19 -1.82
C HIS A 38 12.01 -2.07 -2.60
N SER A 39 12.31 -0.82 -2.28
CA SER A 39 11.72 0.36 -2.91
C SER A 39 12.56 0.88 -4.08
N TYR A 40 12.00 0.84 -5.29
CA TYR A 40 12.54 1.54 -6.45
C TYR A 40 11.99 2.97 -6.48
N LEU A 41 12.84 3.94 -6.17
CA LEU A 41 12.51 5.35 -6.01
C LEU A 41 13.02 6.14 -7.22
N MET A 42 12.29 7.17 -7.64
CA MET A 42 12.60 7.99 -8.81
C MET A 42 12.58 9.48 -8.47
N TYR A 43 13.52 10.23 -9.03
CA TYR A 43 13.57 11.69 -8.93
C TYR A 43 13.97 12.31 -10.29
N GLY A 44 13.73 13.61 -10.46
CA GLY A 44 13.88 14.31 -11.73
C GLY A 44 12.82 13.97 -12.77
N TYR A 45 11.64 13.52 -12.36
CA TYR A 45 10.53 13.29 -13.28
C TYR A 45 10.11 14.62 -13.95
N PRO A 46 9.61 14.62 -15.20
CA PRO A 46 9.12 15.82 -15.87
C PRO A 46 8.27 16.73 -14.97
N THR A 47 8.62 18.01 -14.90
CA THR A 47 7.98 19.05 -14.07
C THR A 47 8.11 18.86 -12.56
N GLN A 48 8.97 17.96 -12.07
CA GLN A 48 9.18 17.78 -10.65
C GLN A 48 9.86 19.02 -10.05
N THR A 49 9.29 19.51 -8.95
CA THR A 49 9.85 20.66 -8.23
C THR A 49 10.89 20.24 -7.19
N VAL A 50 11.67 21.21 -6.71
CA VAL A 50 12.56 21.02 -5.55
C VAL A 50 11.78 20.54 -4.33
N GLN A 51 10.63 21.17 -4.04
CA GLN A 51 9.78 20.81 -2.91
C GLN A 51 9.36 19.34 -2.98
N GLU A 52 8.89 18.86 -4.14
CA GLU A 52 8.47 17.47 -4.30
C GLU A 52 9.61 16.46 -4.13
N THR A 53 10.85 16.87 -4.43
CA THR A 53 12.02 16.03 -4.18
C THR A 53 12.32 15.93 -2.68
N ILE A 54 12.22 17.05 -1.95
CA ILE A 54 12.42 17.07 -0.49
C ILE A 54 11.31 16.33 0.24
N ASP A 55 10.06 16.55 -0.16
CA ASP A 55 8.89 15.84 0.40
C ASP A 55 8.96 14.34 0.14
N SER A 56 9.45 13.95 -1.05
CA SER A 56 9.66 12.53 -1.33
C SER A 56 10.73 11.90 -0.44
N LEU A 57 11.80 12.64 -0.13
CA LEU A 57 12.82 12.18 0.82
C LEU A 57 12.26 12.05 2.24
N GLU A 58 11.38 12.97 2.67
CA GLU A 58 10.72 12.90 3.98
C GLU A 58 9.84 11.66 4.10
N MET A 59 9.01 11.38 3.10
CA MET A 59 8.19 10.16 3.07
C MET A 59 9.05 8.89 3.14
N VAL A 60 10.15 8.85 2.39
CA VAL A 60 11.09 7.72 2.42
C VAL A 60 11.73 7.58 3.80
N ARG A 61 12.14 8.69 4.44
CA ARG A 61 12.66 8.70 5.81
C ARG A 61 11.66 8.07 6.78
N GLN A 62 10.40 8.50 6.73
CA GLN A 62 9.34 7.99 7.60
C GLN A 62 9.05 6.49 7.36
N LEU A 63 9.03 6.03 6.11
CA LEU A 63 8.83 4.61 5.79
C LEU A 63 9.96 3.71 6.33
N PHE A 64 11.21 4.16 6.25
CA PHE A 64 12.33 3.44 6.87
C PHE A 64 12.26 3.51 8.40
N GLN A 65 11.88 4.66 8.97
CA GLN A 65 11.71 4.83 10.41
C GLN A 65 10.61 3.93 10.98
N ALA A 66 9.53 3.72 10.23
CA ALA A 66 8.45 2.79 10.57
C ALA A 66 8.80 1.31 10.27
N GLU A 67 10.02 1.04 9.78
CA GLU A 67 10.53 -0.30 9.44
C GLU A 67 9.71 -1.06 8.39
N VAL A 68 8.82 -0.39 7.65
CA VAL A 68 7.95 -1.02 6.65
C VAL A 68 8.65 -1.29 5.31
N ILE A 69 9.85 -0.74 5.10
CA ILE A 69 10.72 -1.02 3.95
C ILE A 69 12.15 -1.31 4.42
N GLN A 70 12.83 -2.27 3.78
CA GLN A 70 14.15 -2.73 4.23
C GLN A 70 15.29 -2.27 3.34
N SER A 71 15.00 -1.92 2.09
CA SER A 71 16.01 -1.43 1.17
C SER A 71 15.39 -0.58 0.08
N GLY A 72 16.21 0.23 -0.60
CA GLY A 72 15.74 0.97 -1.75
C GLY A 72 16.87 1.53 -2.61
N PHE A 73 16.49 2.14 -3.72
CA PHE A 73 17.42 2.77 -4.64
C PHE A 73 16.77 3.97 -5.33
N TRP A 74 17.51 5.09 -5.41
CA TRP A 74 17.12 6.27 -6.18
C TRP A 74 17.64 6.21 -7.61
N HIS A 75 16.73 6.22 -8.57
CA HIS A 75 17.01 6.36 -9.99
C HIS A 75 16.61 7.76 -10.47
N GLN A 76 17.52 8.46 -11.15
CA GLN A 76 17.13 9.71 -11.83
C GLN A 76 16.32 9.36 -13.08
N PHE A 77 15.17 9.99 -13.30
CA PHE A 77 14.37 9.74 -14.49
C PHE A 77 15.21 9.90 -15.76
N ALA A 78 15.10 8.90 -16.64
CA ALA A 78 15.66 8.91 -17.97
C ALA A 78 14.50 8.83 -18.98
N LEU A 79 14.44 9.79 -19.91
CA LEU A 79 13.40 9.80 -20.92
C LEU A 79 13.65 8.67 -21.90
N THR A 80 12.66 7.77 -22.03
CA THR A 80 12.73 6.71 -23.04
C THR A 80 11.84 6.98 -24.24
N ALA A 81 12.37 6.77 -25.45
CA ALA A 81 11.71 7.18 -26.70
C ALA A 81 10.30 6.58 -26.91
N HIS A 82 10.06 5.38 -26.39
CA HIS A 82 8.80 4.66 -26.57
C HIS A 82 7.86 4.74 -25.35
N SER A 83 8.25 5.43 -24.28
CA SER A 83 7.37 5.68 -23.13
C SER A 83 6.25 6.68 -23.48
N PRO A 84 5.15 6.73 -22.71
CA PRO A 84 4.15 7.78 -22.87
C PRO A 84 4.74 9.20 -22.85
N VAL A 85 5.77 9.41 -22.03
CA VAL A 85 6.52 10.68 -21.95
C VAL A 85 7.31 10.94 -23.23
N GLY A 86 7.98 9.93 -23.79
CA GLY A 86 8.73 10.04 -25.05
C GLY A 86 7.84 10.24 -26.27
N LEU A 87 6.64 9.64 -26.28
CA LEU A 87 5.67 9.74 -27.36
C LEU A 87 4.90 11.07 -27.37
N ASN A 88 4.72 11.70 -26.20
CA ASN A 88 4.00 12.96 -26.05
C ASN A 88 4.70 13.95 -25.10
N PRO A 89 5.93 14.38 -25.41
CA PRO A 89 6.76 15.17 -24.49
C PRO A 89 6.15 16.53 -24.11
N ASP A 90 5.41 17.16 -25.03
CA ASP A 90 4.75 18.45 -24.79
C ASP A 90 3.73 18.36 -23.66
N ALA A 91 3.01 17.24 -23.54
CA ALA A 91 2.05 17.01 -22.46
C ALA A 91 2.72 16.90 -21.07
N TYR A 92 4.03 16.62 -21.03
CA TYR A 92 4.83 16.53 -19.81
C TYR A 92 5.78 17.72 -19.64
N GLY A 93 5.68 18.76 -20.48
CA GLY A 93 6.48 19.98 -20.32
C GLY A 93 7.98 19.77 -20.52
N ILE A 94 8.37 18.82 -21.37
CA ILE A 94 9.77 18.57 -21.71
C ILE A 94 10.03 18.74 -23.21
N THR A 95 11.26 19.05 -23.58
CA THR A 95 11.72 19.12 -24.97
C THR A 95 12.84 18.11 -25.19
N PRO A 96 12.59 16.99 -25.92
CA PRO A 96 13.61 15.99 -26.19
C PRO A 96 14.66 16.50 -27.19
N HIS A 97 15.92 16.16 -26.95
CA HIS A 97 17.05 16.38 -27.85
C HIS A 97 17.24 15.13 -28.70
N LEU A 98 16.60 15.12 -29.87
CA LEU A 98 16.66 14.00 -30.80
C LEU A 98 17.94 14.05 -31.64
N GLU A 99 18.86 13.13 -31.40
CA GLU A 99 20.03 12.93 -32.26
C GLU A 99 19.72 11.98 -33.42
N LYS A 100 20.42 12.12 -34.55
CA LYS A 100 20.33 11.19 -35.69
C LYS A 100 21.13 9.93 -35.35
N ILE A 101 20.46 8.84 -34.95
CA ILE A 101 21.14 7.63 -34.45
C ILE A 101 20.91 6.43 -35.37
N THR A 102 21.88 5.52 -35.40
CA THR A 102 21.93 4.35 -36.29
C THR A 102 21.54 3.01 -35.63
N PHE A 103 21.59 2.89 -34.28
CA PHE A 103 21.13 1.68 -33.56
C PHE A 103 20.89 1.91 -32.04
N ALA A 104 19.85 1.26 -31.48
CA ALA A 104 19.52 1.09 -30.05
C ALA A 104 19.71 2.30 -29.12
N ASN A 105 18.97 3.38 -29.35
CA ASN A 105 18.91 4.48 -28.37
C ASN A 105 17.60 4.45 -27.59
N ASN A 106 17.66 3.95 -26.37
CA ASN A 106 16.50 3.98 -25.47
C ASN A 106 16.44 5.29 -24.68
N ASP A 107 17.56 5.92 -24.36
CA ASP A 107 17.60 7.13 -23.51
C ASP A 107 17.79 8.40 -24.36
N VAL A 108 16.88 9.34 -24.19
CA VAL A 108 16.84 10.60 -24.94
C VAL A 108 17.15 11.74 -23.96
N GLN A 109 18.17 12.55 -24.26
CA GLN A 109 18.40 13.76 -23.48
C GLN A 109 17.21 14.70 -23.65
N PHE A 110 16.86 15.48 -22.63
CA PHE A 110 15.74 16.42 -22.70
C PHE A 110 16.00 17.66 -21.85
N THR A 111 15.34 18.75 -22.20
CA THR A 111 15.22 19.95 -21.37
C THR A 111 13.86 19.93 -20.67
N ASP A 112 13.86 20.10 -19.35
CA ASP A 112 12.64 20.29 -18.56
C ASP A 112 12.26 21.77 -18.49
N SER A 113 10.98 22.09 -18.67
CA SER A 113 10.45 23.46 -18.57
C SER A 113 10.71 24.16 -17.23
N THR A 114 10.95 23.41 -16.16
CA THR A 114 11.30 23.95 -14.83
C THR A 114 12.71 24.55 -14.78
N GLY A 115 13.61 24.13 -15.67
CA GLY A 115 15.02 24.54 -15.68
C GLY A 115 15.83 24.05 -14.46
N ILE A 116 15.29 23.11 -13.66
CA ILE A 116 15.96 22.58 -12.48
C ILE A 116 17.01 21.56 -12.91
N ASP A 117 18.26 21.74 -12.45
CA ASP A 117 19.26 20.70 -12.53
C ASP A 117 18.99 19.65 -11.44
N HIS A 118 18.36 18.53 -11.81
CA HIS A 118 18.09 17.47 -10.85
C HIS A 118 19.33 16.67 -10.44
N SER A 119 20.44 16.77 -11.17
CA SER A 119 21.66 16.02 -10.83
C SER A 119 22.23 16.41 -9.46
N GLN A 120 22.00 17.66 -9.03
CA GLN A 120 22.44 18.18 -7.73
C GLN A 120 21.85 17.41 -6.52
N PHE A 121 20.69 16.76 -6.67
CA PHE A 121 20.05 15.99 -5.59
C PHE A 121 20.66 14.60 -5.40
N SER A 122 21.37 14.06 -6.41
CA SER A 122 21.76 12.65 -6.46
C SER A 122 22.57 12.21 -5.25
N PHE A 123 23.55 13.03 -4.84
CA PHE A 123 24.42 12.72 -3.73
C PHE A 123 23.66 12.68 -2.40
N GLY A 124 22.87 13.71 -2.11
CA GLY A 124 22.08 13.81 -0.88
C GLY A 124 21.07 12.69 -0.74
N LEU A 125 20.32 12.39 -1.81
CA LEU A 125 19.34 11.29 -1.84
C LEU A 125 19.97 9.92 -1.61
N LYS A 126 21.12 9.64 -2.24
CA LYS A 126 21.84 8.37 -2.05
C LYS A 126 22.43 8.26 -0.65
N LYS A 127 23.01 9.34 -0.15
CA LYS A 127 23.67 9.36 1.17
C LYS A 127 22.65 9.23 2.31
N SER A 128 21.53 9.95 2.25
CA SER A 128 20.46 9.82 3.24
C SER A 128 19.87 8.41 3.23
N LEU A 129 19.50 7.89 2.06
CA LEU A 129 18.95 6.55 1.91
C LEU A 129 19.90 5.46 2.43
N TYR A 130 21.20 5.60 2.18
CA TYR A 130 22.20 4.68 2.73
C TYR A 130 22.15 4.62 4.27
N ASN A 131 22.02 5.78 4.94
CA ASN A 131 21.92 5.84 6.40
C ASN A 131 20.59 5.27 6.90
N TYR A 132 19.48 5.57 6.22
CA TYR A 132 18.16 5.03 6.57
C TYR A 132 18.11 3.50 6.45
N MET A 133 18.74 2.91 5.42
CA MET A 133 18.88 1.45 5.30
C MET A 133 19.69 0.81 6.45
N HIS A 134 20.48 1.59 7.20
CA HIS A 134 21.21 1.13 8.39
C HIS A 134 20.49 1.51 9.69
N GLY A 135 19.28 2.07 9.62
CA GLY A 135 18.49 2.46 10.80
C GLY A 135 19.06 3.67 11.55
N ILE A 136 19.80 4.55 10.88
CA ILE A 136 20.46 5.71 11.51
C ILE A 136 20.14 7.03 10.80
N CYS A 137 20.37 8.15 11.50
CA CYS A 137 20.23 9.52 11.01
C CYS A 137 18.79 9.93 10.63
N PHE A 138 17.77 9.32 11.23
CA PHE A 138 16.37 9.72 11.04
C PHE A 138 16.03 11.09 11.65
N ASP A 139 16.86 11.57 12.57
CA ASP A 139 16.80 12.87 13.24
C ASP A 139 17.61 13.96 12.53
N THR A 140 18.44 13.60 11.54
CA THR A 140 19.20 14.55 10.73
C THR A 140 18.26 15.40 9.88
N PRO A 141 18.27 16.74 10.01
CA PRO A 141 17.45 17.62 9.18
C PRO A 141 17.73 17.39 7.69
N LEU A 142 16.69 17.25 6.86
CA LEU A 142 16.84 16.86 5.44
C LEU A 142 17.79 17.75 4.64
N ARG A 143 17.81 19.06 4.93
CA ARG A 143 18.69 20.04 4.29
C ARG A 143 20.18 19.70 4.43
N GLU A 144 20.58 19.01 5.49
CA GLU A 144 22.00 18.68 5.76
C GLU A 144 22.54 17.59 4.82
N TRP A 145 21.68 16.92 4.07
CA TRP A 145 22.09 15.99 3.02
C TRP A 145 22.53 16.70 1.73
N PHE A 146 22.26 17.99 1.59
CA PHE A 146 22.47 18.76 0.36
C PHE A 146 23.44 19.93 0.58
N ASP A 147 24.27 20.23 -0.43
CA ASP A 147 25.25 21.32 -0.41
C ASP A 147 24.68 22.66 -0.95
N PHE A 148 23.35 22.76 -1.05
CA PHE A 148 22.61 23.92 -1.56
C PHE A 148 21.37 24.16 -0.71
N ASP A 149 20.74 25.34 -0.88
CA ASP A 149 19.55 25.70 -0.10
C ASP A 149 18.34 24.87 -0.54
N THR A 150 17.64 24.27 0.42
CA THR A 150 16.46 23.44 0.19
C THR A 150 15.30 23.94 1.03
N PRO A 151 14.06 23.90 0.51
CA PRO A 151 12.90 24.22 1.32
C PRO A 151 12.75 23.22 2.49
N ALA A 152 12.01 23.62 3.52
CA ALA A 152 11.57 22.68 4.54
C ALA A 152 10.59 21.66 3.94
N PRO A 153 10.55 20.41 4.44
CA PRO A 153 9.52 19.47 4.05
C PRO A 153 8.13 20.02 4.38
N SER A 154 7.17 19.80 3.49
CA SER A 154 5.76 20.19 3.67
C SER A 154 4.91 19.06 4.24
N ILE A 155 5.49 17.85 4.33
CA ILE A 155 4.87 16.63 4.84
C ILE A 155 4.83 16.65 6.38
N ASP A 156 3.70 16.22 6.94
CA ASP A 156 3.55 16.00 8.37
C ASP A 156 4.61 14.96 8.84
N PRO A 157 5.44 15.26 9.86
CA PRO A 157 6.44 14.32 10.40
C PRO A 157 5.87 12.96 10.83
N GLU A 158 4.57 12.88 11.15
CA GLU A 158 3.86 11.67 11.56
C GLU A 158 2.93 11.12 10.47
N TYR A 159 3.01 11.63 9.24
CA TYR A 159 2.13 11.23 8.13
C TYR A 159 2.06 9.70 7.95
N ILE A 160 3.21 9.03 7.82
CA ILE A 160 3.25 7.56 7.64
C ILE A 160 2.76 6.85 8.90
N ALA A 161 3.07 7.35 10.11
CA ALA A 161 2.56 6.76 11.34
C ALA A 161 1.03 6.79 11.35
N HIS A 162 0.41 7.94 11.02
CA HIS A 162 -1.04 8.04 10.88
C HIS A 162 -1.60 7.09 9.81
N CYS A 163 -0.92 6.92 8.66
CA CYS A 163 -1.34 5.95 7.64
C CYS A 163 -1.31 4.49 8.12
N LEU A 164 -0.50 4.18 9.14
CA LEU A 164 -0.38 2.84 9.71
C LEU A 164 -1.31 2.67 10.93
N ASP A 165 -1.58 3.74 11.67
CA ASP A 165 -2.48 3.76 12.83
C ASP A 165 -3.96 3.73 12.45
N ASP A 166 -4.32 4.17 11.23
CA ASP A 166 -5.66 3.99 10.67
C ASP A 166 -5.91 2.49 10.35
N GLU A 167 -6.08 1.71 11.42
CA GLU A 167 -6.90 0.51 11.46
C GLU A 167 -8.39 0.90 11.51
N THR A 168 -8.80 1.90 10.74
CA THR A 168 -10.23 2.02 10.46
C THR A 168 -10.61 0.80 9.64
N THR A 169 -11.22 -0.17 10.33
CA THR A 169 -11.95 -1.30 9.76
C THR A 169 -13.10 -0.73 8.94
N HIS A 170 -12.78 -0.16 7.78
CA HIS A 170 -13.81 0.26 6.85
C HIS A 170 -14.53 -1.01 6.43
N LEU A 171 -15.85 -1.00 6.59
CA LEU A 171 -16.70 -2.03 6.01
C LEU A 171 -16.28 -2.23 4.54
N PRO A 172 -16.17 -3.48 4.08
CA PRO A 172 -15.90 -3.76 2.69
C PRO A 172 -16.88 -3.02 1.78
N ARG A 173 -16.44 -2.69 0.58
CA ARG A 173 -17.36 -2.16 -0.43
C ARG A 173 -18.41 -3.21 -0.71
N ALA A 174 -19.61 -2.77 -1.05
CA ALA A 174 -20.73 -3.66 -1.39
C ALA A 174 -20.38 -4.73 -2.46
N THR A 175 -19.42 -4.43 -3.34
CA THR A 175 -18.96 -5.31 -4.42
C THR A 175 -17.78 -6.20 -4.05
N ASP A 176 -17.15 -5.98 -2.90
CA ASP A 176 -16.01 -6.79 -2.46
C ASP A 176 -16.48 -8.23 -2.20
N LYS A 177 -15.65 -9.19 -2.54
CA LYS A 177 -15.96 -10.62 -2.45
C LYS A 177 -15.46 -11.19 -1.14
N LEU A 178 -16.27 -12.03 -0.53
CA LEU A 178 -15.93 -12.75 0.69
C LEU A 178 -15.59 -14.20 0.34
N ILE A 179 -14.40 -14.66 0.73
CA ILE A 179 -13.91 -16.01 0.43
C ILE A 179 -13.32 -16.64 1.69
N TRP A 180 -13.82 -17.81 2.06
CA TRP A 180 -13.26 -18.65 3.12
C TRP A 180 -12.32 -19.69 2.52
N ILE A 181 -11.04 -19.71 2.94
CA ILE A 181 -10.00 -20.52 2.27
C ILE A 181 -9.58 -21.79 3.01
N ASN A 182 -10.01 -21.96 4.26
CA ASN A 182 -9.60 -23.09 5.10
C ASN A 182 -10.69 -24.15 5.22
N ALA A 183 -10.40 -25.24 5.93
CA ALA A 183 -11.43 -26.24 6.24
C ALA A 183 -12.60 -25.56 6.98
N LEU A 184 -13.83 -26.01 6.70
CA LEU A 184 -15.00 -25.50 7.39
C LEU A 184 -14.87 -25.73 8.90
N PRO A 185 -15.28 -24.75 9.73
CA PRO A 185 -15.22 -24.91 11.16
C PRO A 185 -16.12 -26.03 11.65
N ARG A 186 -15.75 -26.62 12.78
CA ARG A 186 -16.61 -27.58 13.46
C ARG A 186 -17.60 -26.82 14.34
N VAL A 187 -18.89 -27.01 14.08
CA VAL A 187 -19.97 -26.47 14.91
C VAL A 187 -20.42 -27.52 15.91
N THR A 188 -20.49 -27.15 17.19
CA THR A 188 -21.07 -28.00 18.25
C THR A 188 -22.13 -27.19 18.98
N GLN A 189 -23.35 -27.70 19.00
CA GLN A 189 -24.47 -27.08 19.70
C GLN A 189 -24.54 -27.59 21.14
N GLU A 190 -24.55 -26.66 22.08
CA GLU A 190 -24.80 -26.87 23.50
C GLU A 190 -26.24 -26.45 23.84
N GLU A 191 -26.65 -26.52 25.12
CA GLU A 191 -28.05 -26.24 25.51
C GLU A 191 -28.50 -24.80 25.18
N ASP A 192 -27.64 -23.81 25.40
CA ASP A 192 -27.98 -22.38 25.27
C ASP A 192 -27.15 -21.63 24.20
N PHE A 193 -26.10 -22.25 23.64
CA PHE A 193 -25.16 -21.61 22.72
C PHE A 193 -24.55 -22.60 21.74
N VAL A 194 -23.83 -22.08 20.74
CA VAL A 194 -23.03 -22.90 19.81
C VAL A 194 -21.56 -22.52 19.91
N THR A 195 -20.70 -23.53 19.79
CA THR A 195 -19.26 -23.32 19.64
C THR A 195 -18.86 -23.56 18.19
N VAL A 196 -18.15 -22.59 17.62
CA VAL A 196 -17.60 -22.68 16.27
C VAL A 196 -16.09 -22.77 16.39
N THR A 197 -15.54 -23.94 16.08
CA THR A 197 -14.11 -24.23 16.23
C THR A 197 -13.41 -24.23 14.88
N PHE A 198 -12.46 -23.31 14.72
CA PHE A 198 -11.64 -23.16 13.53
C PHE A 198 -10.32 -23.90 13.70
N HIS A 199 -9.84 -24.52 12.63
CA HIS A 199 -8.56 -25.22 12.62
C HIS A 199 -7.72 -24.81 11.41
N THR A 200 -6.50 -24.34 11.66
CA THR A 200 -5.47 -24.17 10.64
C THR A 200 -4.30 -25.13 10.90
N LYS A 201 -3.30 -25.14 10.02
CA LYS A 201 -2.07 -25.92 10.24
C LYS A 201 -1.25 -25.42 11.43
N LYS A 202 -1.48 -24.19 11.89
CA LYS A 202 -0.64 -23.51 12.90
C LYS A 202 -1.38 -23.19 14.20
N ALA A 203 -2.70 -23.05 14.15
CA ALA A 203 -3.51 -22.59 15.27
C ALA A 203 -4.91 -23.24 15.27
N SER A 204 -5.58 -23.15 16.41
CA SER A 204 -6.96 -23.56 16.60
C SER A 204 -7.62 -22.56 17.52
N GLU A 205 -8.75 -22.01 17.11
CA GLU A 205 -9.51 -21.02 17.87
C GLU A 205 -10.97 -21.46 17.97
N THR A 206 -11.62 -21.14 19.08
CA THR A 206 -13.03 -21.47 19.32
C THR A 206 -13.74 -20.21 19.78
N ILE A 207 -14.83 -19.89 19.08
CA ILE A 207 -15.75 -18.81 19.48
C ILE A 207 -17.04 -19.42 20.02
N GLU A 208 -17.62 -18.73 21.00
CA GLU A 208 -18.93 -19.02 21.58
C GLU A 208 -19.91 -17.95 21.09
N LEU A 209 -21.03 -18.39 20.52
CA LEU A 209 -22.06 -17.51 19.97
C LEU A 209 -23.44 -17.99 20.40
N ASP A 210 -24.40 -17.06 20.46
CA ASP A 210 -25.81 -17.41 20.50
C ASP A 210 -26.15 -18.36 19.36
N THR A 211 -27.04 -19.31 19.63
CA THR A 211 -27.32 -20.45 18.73
C THR A 211 -27.65 -20.00 17.31
N ASP A 212 -28.55 -19.03 17.16
CA ASP A 212 -28.99 -18.55 15.84
C ASP A 212 -27.85 -17.86 15.08
N LEU A 213 -27.08 -16.99 15.76
CA LEU A 213 -25.98 -16.26 15.16
C LEU A 213 -24.84 -17.19 14.71
N GLY A 214 -24.48 -18.17 15.53
CA GLY A 214 -23.39 -19.08 15.19
C GLY A 214 -23.76 -20.10 14.10
N LEU A 215 -25.03 -20.52 14.02
CA LEU A 215 -25.52 -21.31 12.89
C LEU A 215 -25.53 -20.48 11.60
N TRP A 216 -26.05 -19.24 11.65
CA TRP A 216 -26.03 -18.32 10.52
C TRP A 216 -24.61 -18.08 9.99
N LEU A 217 -23.66 -17.81 10.88
CA LEU A 217 -22.27 -17.60 10.49
C LEU A 217 -21.66 -18.85 9.84
N ALA A 218 -21.94 -20.04 10.38
CA ALA A 218 -21.44 -21.29 9.84
C ALA A 218 -21.98 -21.59 8.43
N GLU A 219 -23.26 -21.32 8.17
CA GLU A 219 -23.87 -21.43 6.84
C GLU A 219 -23.19 -20.48 5.84
N TRP A 220 -23.00 -19.22 6.21
CA TRP A 220 -22.33 -18.25 5.35
C TRP A 220 -20.86 -18.60 5.08
N LEU A 221 -20.15 -19.18 6.04
CA LEU A 221 -18.79 -19.68 5.81
C LEU A 221 -18.75 -20.86 4.83
N GLU A 222 -19.80 -21.68 4.79
CA GLU A 222 -19.95 -22.73 3.78
C GLU A 222 -20.20 -22.14 2.39
N GLU A 223 -21.05 -21.13 2.28
CA GLU A 223 -21.30 -20.43 1.01
C GLU A 223 -20.07 -19.69 0.48
N MET A 224 -19.29 -19.08 1.38
CA MET A 224 -18.04 -18.37 1.05
C MET A 224 -16.87 -19.31 0.76
N HIS A 225 -16.99 -20.61 1.02
CA HIS A 225 -15.87 -21.54 0.91
C HIS A 225 -15.30 -21.57 -0.52
N TYR A 226 -13.97 -21.53 -0.66
CA TYR A 226 -13.29 -21.40 -1.96
C TYR A 226 -13.65 -22.47 -3.02
N SER A 227 -14.27 -23.57 -2.61
CA SER A 227 -14.74 -24.64 -3.49
C SER A 227 -16.13 -24.41 -4.10
N THR A 228 -16.85 -23.38 -3.66
CA THR A 228 -18.15 -23.01 -4.24
C THR A 228 -17.94 -22.32 -5.59
N GLU A 229 -18.86 -22.54 -6.53
CA GLU A 229 -18.75 -21.93 -7.88
C GLU A 229 -19.13 -20.45 -7.86
N GLU A 230 -20.01 -20.04 -6.94
CA GLU A 230 -20.49 -18.66 -6.81
C GLU A 230 -19.68 -17.91 -5.75
N THR A 231 -19.26 -16.69 -6.09
CA THR A 231 -18.58 -15.82 -5.13
C THR A 231 -19.58 -14.92 -4.42
N ILE A 232 -19.62 -14.99 -3.10
CA ILE A 232 -20.45 -14.12 -2.25
C ILE A 232 -19.86 -12.70 -2.21
N THR A 233 -20.72 -11.70 -2.34
CA THR A 233 -20.36 -10.30 -2.14
C THR A 233 -20.67 -9.85 -0.72
N PHE A 234 -19.92 -8.86 -0.21
CA PHE A 234 -20.19 -8.26 1.09
C PHE A 234 -21.62 -7.72 1.19
N LYS A 235 -22.19 -7.21 0.09
CA LYS A 235 -23.60 -6.79 0.06
C LYS A 235 -24.56 -7.94 0.38
N GLN A 236 -24.36 -9.13 -0.17
CA GLN A 236 -25.25 -10.28 0.08
C GLN A 236 -25.17 -10.70 1.54
N PHE A 237 -23.96 -10.84 2.07
CA PHE A 237 -23.71 -11.16 3.47
C PHE A 237 -24.33 -10.12 4.41
N LYS A 238 -24.06 -8.83 4.15
CA LYS A 238 -24.63 -7.71 4.90
C LYS A 238 -26.16 -7.74 4.90
N THR A 239 -26.79 -7.87 3.74
CA THR A 239 -28.26 -7.89 3.65
C THR A 239 -28.85 -9.05 4.45
N SER A 240 -28.24 -10.24 4.40
CA SER A 240 -28.75 -11.38 5.17
C SER A 240 -28.61 -11.20 6.68
N PHE A 241 -27.54 -10.57 7.15
CA PHE A 241 -27.40 -10.26 8.57
C PHE A 241 -28.47 -9.26 9.03
N GLU A 242 -28.62 -8.16 8.29
CA GLU A 242 -29.56 -7.08 8.61
C GLU A 242 -31.05 -7.45 8.43
N GLU A 243 -31.35 -8.66 7.96
CA GLU A 243 -32.71 -9.21 7.94
C GLU A 243 -33.16 -9.71 9.32
N GLU A 244 -32.24 -10.22 10.12
CA GLU A 244 -32.51 -10.81 11.44
C GLU A 244 -31.90 -10.01 12.61
N TYR A 245 -30.84 -9.26 12.34
CA TYR A 245 -30.08 -8.47 13.31
C TYR A 245 -30.05 -6.98 12.92
N ASP A 246 -29.53 -6.15 13.82
CA ASP A 246 -29.33 -4.72 13.56
C ASP A 246 -28.07 -4.51 12.67
N ASP A 247 -27.28 -3.48 12.95
CA ASP A 247 -26.18 -3.02 12.11
C ASP A 247 -25.03 -4.04 12.00
N ILE A 248 -24.70 -4.43 10.76
CA ILE A 248 -23.56 -5.32 10.46
C ILE A 248 -22.24 -4.77 10.99
N GLU A 249 -22.10 -3.45 11.14
CA GLU A 249 -20.86 -2.81 11.63
C GLU A 249 -20.46 -3.37 13.00
N THR A 250 -21.44 -3.63 13.87
CA THR A 250 -21.19 -4.20 15.20
C THR A 250 -20.60 -5.62 15.13
N LEU A 251 -21.10 -6.46 14.22
CA LEU A 251 -20.54 -7.79 14.01
C LEU A 251 -19.18 -7.71 13.33
N TRP A 252 -19.06 -6.88 12.30
CA TRP A 252 -17.86 -6.79 11.47
C TRP A 252 -16.62 -6.31 12.23
N ASP A 253 -16.83 -5.47 13.25
CA ASP A 253 -15.79 -4.93 14.13
C ASP A 253 -15.63 -5.72 15.44
N SER A 254 -16.33 -6.85 15.57
CA SER A 254 -16.23 -7.71 16.76
C SER A 254 -15.01 -8.63 16.73
N GLU A 255 -14.55 -9.02 17.92
CA GLU A 255 -13.48 -10.02 18.12
C GLU A 255 -13.79 -11.36 17.41
N VAL A 256 -15.08 -11.68 17.26
CA VAL A 256 -15.54 -12.85 16.49
C VAL A 256 -15.08 -12.76 15.04
N MET A 257 -15.31 -11.61 14.39
CA MET A 257 -14.93 -11.43 12.99
C MET A 257 -13.42 -11.24 12.82
N ASP A 258 -12.71 -10.76 13.85
CA ASP A 258 -11.24 -10.78 13.86
C ASP A 258 -10.70 -12.20 13.84
N ILE A 259 -11.22 -13.09 14.68
CA ILE A 259 -10.86 -14.52 14.68
C ILE A 259 -11.20 -15.16 13.33
N VAL A 260 -12.38 -14.87 12.77
CA VAL A 260 -12.79 -15.39 11.46
C VAL A 260 -11.83 -14.91 10.35
N ARG A 261 -11.44 -13.63 10.35
CA ARG A 261 -10.44 -13.08 9.40
C ARG A 261 -9.08 -13.76 9.57
N GLU A 262 -8.58 -13.84 10.80
CA GLU A 262 -7.30 -14.48 11.11
C GLU A 262 -7.27 -15.96 10.73
N MET A 263 -8.40 -16.66 10.91
CA MET A 263 -8.53 -18.08 10.64
C MET A 263 -8.83 -18.41 9.17
N GLY A 264 -9.11 -17.44 8.31
CA GLY A 264 -9.14 -17.68 6.86
C GLY A 264 -10.21 -16.96 6.03
N LEU A 265 -10.92 -15.97 6.57
CA LEU A 265 -11.82 -15.14 5.75
C LEU A 265 -11.03 -14.04 5.02
N LEU A 266 -11.17 -14.00 3.70
CA LEU A 266 -10.58 -13.00 2.82
C LEU A 266 -11.64 -12.06 2.25
N VAL A 267 -11.26 -10.78 2.10
CA VAL A 267 -12.04 -9.74 1.41
C VAL A 267 -11.26 -9.32 0.15
N LEU A 268 -11.86 -9.45 -1.04
CA LEU A 268 -11.20 -9.25 -2.34
C LEU A 268 -11.90 -8.21 -3.23
#